data_AF-A0A7J3U484-F1
#
_entry.id   AF-A0A7J3U484-F1
#
_cell.length_a   1.000
_cell.length_b   1.000
_cell.length_c   1.000
_cell.angle_alpha   90.00
_cell.angle_beta   90.00
_cell.angle_gamma   90.00
#
_symmetry.space_group_name_H-M   'P 1'
#
loop_
_entity.id
_entity.type
_entity.pdbx_description
1 polymer ?
#
loop_
_entity_poly.entity_id
_entity_poly.type
_entity_poly.pdbx_seq_one_letter_code
_entity_poly.pdbx_strand_id
1 'polypeptide(L)'
;MVALKDLPREEYLLQGNAACPGCPATIAFRTVMKALGKNTIVTVPASCSAVIQSLYPKTSFAIPTMNIAFEAAAASASGIEAALHAQGKDDVTVLAWAGDGGSYDIGLQALSGAVERGTNFIYICY
;
A
#
# COMPACT_ATOMS: atom_id res chain seq x y z
N MET A 1 18.39 -11.11 13.57
CA MET A 1 16.98 -11.35 13.95
C MET A 1 16.48 -10.07 14.61
N VAL A 2 15.40 -9.48 14.11
CA VAL A 2 14.80 -8.25 14.70
C VAL A 2 13.93 -8.69 15.87
N ALA A 3 14.14 -8.13 17.07
CA ALA A 3 13.28 -8.35 18.21
C ALA A 3 12.17 -7.30 18.27
N LEU A 4 11.09 -7.57 19.00
CA LEU A 4 9.97 -6.64 19.14
C LEU A 4 10.41 -5.24 19.64
N LYS A 5 11.41 -5.21 20.53
CA LYS A 5 11.99 -3.97 21.08
C LYS A 5 12.74 -3.13 20.03
N ASP A 6 13.11 -3.73 18.91
CA ASP A 6 13.87 -3.09 17.84
C ASP A 6 12.95 -2.47 16.77
N LEU A 7 11.62 -2.68 16.86
CA LEU A 7 10.67 -2.06 15.93
C LEU A 7 10.62 -0.54 16.11
N PRO A 8 10.56 0.24 15.01
CA PRO A 8 10.38 1.69 15.07
C PRO A 8 9.15 2.09 15.89
N ARG A 9 9.27 3.17 16.66
CA ARG A 9 8.16 3.72 17.45
C ARG A 9 7.22 4.55 16.59
N GLU A 10 7.74 5.14 15.50
CA GLU A 10 6.96 5.91 14.54
C GLU A 10 5.82 5.07 13.97
N GLU A 11 4.65 5.70 13.84
CA GLU A 11 3.44 5.11 13.28
C GLU A 11 3.04 5.85 12.01
N TYR A 12 2.64 5.09 11.01
CA TYR A 12 2.12 5.59 9.74
C TYR A 12 0.67 5.19 9.50
N LEU A 13 0.13 4.35 10.38
CA LEU A 13 -1.30 4.14 10.56
C LEU A 13 -1.70 4.77 11.89
N LEU A 14 -2.41 5.89 11.82
CA LEU A 14 -2.90 6.60 12.98
C LEU A 14 -4.11 5.89 13.60
N GLN A 15 -4.39 6.23 14.86
CA GLN A 15 -5.61 5.84 15.53
C GLN A 15 -6.84 6.50 14.88
N GLY A 16 -7.99 5.85 14.95
CA GLY A 16 -9.25 6.38 14.40
C GLY A 16 -9.50 5.97 12.95
N ASN A 17 -9.54 4.65 12.70
CA ASN A 17 -9.89 4.07 11.41
C ASN A 17 -11.19 3.24 11.52
N ALA A 18 -11.80 2.90 10.39
CA ALA A 18 -13.10 2.23 10.35
C ALA A 18 -13.01 0.70 10.42
N ALA A 19 -11.85 0.15 10.78
CA ALA A 19 -11.64 -1.29 10.76
C ALA A 19 -12.38 -1.99 11.90
N CYS A 20 -12.76 -3.26 11.67
CA CYS A 20 -13.29 -4.11 12.71
C CYS A 20 -12.29 -4.25 13.88
N PRO A 21 -12.77 -4.46 15.13
CA PRO A 21 -11.90 -4.76 16.25
C PRO A 21 -11.01 -5.97 15.96
N GLY A 22 -9.69 -5.78 16.04
CA GLY A 22 -8.71 -6.84 15.74
C GLY A 22 -8.51 -7.15 14.25
N CYS A 23 -8.86 -6.22 13.34
CA CYS A 23 -8.67 -6.42 11.91
C CYS A 23 -7.19 -6.76 11.56
N PRO A 24 -6.93 -7.92 10.93
CA PRO A 24 -5.56 -8.32 10.61
C PRO A 24 -4.94 -7.45 9.52
N ALA A 25 -5.73 -6.94 8.57
CA ALA A 25 -5.23 -6.08 7.50
C ALA A 25 -4.59 -4.78 8.03
N THR A 26 -5.18 -4.16 9.07
CA THR A 26 -4.61 -2.95 9.66
C THR A 26 -3.37 -3.24 10.51
N ILE A 27 -3.32 -4.39 11.18
CA ILE A 27 -2.14 -4.85 11.92
C ILE A 27 -0.97 -5.13 10.95
N ALA A 28 -1.26 -5.80 9.84
CA ALA A 28 -0.30 -6.08 8.79
C ALA A 28 0.20 -4.77 8.15
N PHE A 29 -0.71 -3.87 7.74
CA PHE A 29 -0.36 -2.58 7.17
C PHE A 29 0.51 -1.74 8.12
N ARG A 30 0.14 -1.66 9.41
CA ARG A 30 0.95 -0.98 10.43
C ARG A 30 2.37 -1.54 10.51
N THR A 31 2.51 -2.86 10.45
CA THR A 31 3.81 -3.54 10.54
C THR A 31 4.64 -3.30 9.29
N VAL A 32 4.03 -3.42 8.11
CA VAL A 32 4.67 -3.12 6.81
C VAL A 32 5.15 -1.68 6.79
N MET A 33 4.33 -0.72 7.19
CA MET A 33 4.73 0.67 7.16
C MET A 33 5.85 1.01 8.14
N LYS A 34 5.95 0.30 9.27
CA LYS A 34 7.13 0.42 10.15
C LYS A 34 8.41 -0.06 9.48
N ALA A 35 8.34 -1.06 8.61
CA ALA A 35 9.48 -1.56 7.86
C ALA A 35 9.84 -0.63 6.68
N LEU A 36 8.85 -0.11 5.95
CA LEU A 36 9.08 0.72 4.76
C LEU A 36 9.36 2.19 5.09
N GLY A 37 8.81 2.69 6.20
CA GLY A 37 9.03 4.07 6.66
C GLY A 37 8.31 5.13 5.83
N LYS A 38 8.61 6.39 6.14
CA LYS A 38 7.93 7.57 5.57
C LYS A 38 8.15 7.78 4.07
N ASN A 39 9.24 7.25 3.50
CA ASN A 39 9.57 7.46 2.09
C ASN A 39 8.91 6.41 1.20
N THR A 40 7.59 6.29 1.37
CA THR A 40 6.76 5.27 0.72
C THR A 40 5.54 5.95 0.13
N ILE A 41 5.15 5.58 -1.08
CA ILE A 41 3.84 5.91 -1.67
C ILE A 41 3.05 4.63 -1.77
N VAL A 42 1.80 4.66 -1.29
CA VAL A 42 0.91 3.49 -1.29
C VAL A 42 -0.18 3.69 -2.34
N THR A 43 -0.43 2.68 -3.18
CA THR A 43 -1.62 2.60 -4.00
C THR A 43 -2.56 1.52 -3.45
N VAL A 44 -3.83 1.89 -3.26
CA VAL A 44 -4.85 1.05 -2.64
C VAL A 44 -6.03 0.94 -3.62
N PRO A 45 -6.30 -0.24 -4.18
CA PRO A 45 -7.51 -0.46 -4.98
C PRO A 45 -8.75 -0.47 -4.08
N ALA A 46 -9.93 -0.27 -4.68
CA ALA A 46 -11.21 -0.47 -3.99
C ALA A 46 -11.24 -1.83 -3.25
N SER A 47 -11.36 -1.79 -1.93
CA SER A 47 -11.19 -2.94 -1.04
C SER A 47 -11.58 -2.56 0.39
N CYS A 48 -11.49 -3.51 1.35
CA CYS A 48 -11.58 -3.15 2.77
C CYS A 48 -10.58 -2.06 3.15
N SER A 49 -9.34 -2.09 2.65
CA SER A 49 -8.34 -1.07 2.98
C SER A 49 -8.74 0.32 2.52
N ALA A 50 -9.32 0.44 1.32
CA ALA A 50 -9.83 1.71 0.80
C ALA A 50 -10.95 2.31 1.68
N VAL A 51 -11.74 1.47 2.35
CA VAL A 51 -12.83 1.89 3.25
C VAL A 51 -12.31 2.18 4.66
N ILE A 52 -11.50 1.29 5.22
CA ILE A 52 -11.05 1.44 6.62
C ILE A 52 -9.99 2.53 6.76
N GLN A 53 -9.19 2.81 5.72
CA GLN A 53 -8.15 3.85 5.76
C GLN A 53 -8.73 5.23 6.07
N SER A 54 -9.94 5.53 5.61
CA SER A 54 -10.51 6.88 5.59
C SER A 54 -12.00 6.86 5.89
N LEU A 55 -12.39 7.49 6.99
CA LEU A 55 -13.76 7.95 7.19
C LEU A 55 -13.82 9.39 6.74
N TYR A 56 -14.43 9.64 5.59
CA TYR A 56 -14.54 10.98 5.04
C TYR A 56 -15.00 12.00 6.11
N PRO A 57 -14.33 13.16 6.25
CA PRO A 57 -13.26 13.70 5.40
C PRO A 57 -11.83 13.40 5.89
N LYS A 58 -11.64 12.49 6.84
CA LYS A 58 -10.35 12.22 7.50
C LYS A 58 -9.76 10.88 7.08
N THR A 59 -8.43 10.81 7.05
CA THR A 59 -7.69 9.56 6.83
C THR A 59 -6.82 9.22 8.04
N SER A 60 -6.70 7.93 8.32
CA SER A 60 -5.76 7.37 9.30
C SER A 60 -4.41 7.02 8.70
N PHE A 61 -4.31 6.93 7.36
CA PHE A 61 -3.04 6.66 6.69
C PHE A 61 -2.23 7.97 6.65
N ALA A 62 -1.14 8.03 7.41
CA ALA A 62 -0.25 9.19 7.52
C ALA A 62 0.87 9.17 6.47
N ILE A 63 0.56 8.67 5.27
CA ILE A 63 1.48 8.44 4.15
C ILE A 63 0.75 8.80 2.85
N PRO A 64 1.45 9.32 1.82
CA PRO A 64 0.86 9.52 0.51
C PRO A 64 0.17 8.25 0.00
N THR A 65 -1.15 8.32 -0.15
CA THR A 65 -1.99 7.18 -0.52
C THR A 65 -2.83 7.55 -1.74
N MET A 66 -2.72 6.75 -2.80
CA MET A 66 -3.54 6.87 -4.00
C MET A 66 -4.62 5.78 -3.98
N ASN A 67 -5.88 6.18 -3.86
CA ASN A 67 -6.98 5.27 -4.13
C ASN A 67 -7.16 5.09 -5.64
N ILE A 68 -7.35 3.85 -6.08
CA ILE A 68 -7.50 3.51 -7.49
C ILE A 68 -8.67 2.53 -7.70
N ALA A 69 -9.10 2.39 -8.97
CA ALA A 69 -10.06 1.38 -9.39
C ALA A 69 -9.61 -0.04 -8.99
N PHE A 70 -10.58 -0.94 -8.78
CA PHE A 70 -10.35 -2.23 -8.13
C PHE A 70 -9.32 -3.10 -8.89
N GLU A 71 -9.41 -3.08 -10.21
CA GLU A 71 -8.59 -3.85 -11.15
C GLU A 71 -7.18 -3.29 -11.37
N ALA A 72 -6.89 -2.08 -10.87
CA ALA A 72 -5.79 -1.25 -11.39
C ALA A 72 -4.62 -1.03 -10.40
N ALA A 73 -4.56 -1.74 -9.28
CA ALA A 73 -3.53 -1.55 -8.24
C ALA A 73 -2.10 -1.56 -8.80
N ALA A 74 -1.73 -2.64 -9.49
CA ALA A 74 -0.37 -2.78 -10.03
C ALA A 74 -0.10 -1.85 -11.22
N ALA A 75 -1.12 -1.53 -12.02
CA ALA A 75 -0.99 -0.54 -13.09
C ALA A 75 -0.72 0.87 -12.53
N SER A 76 -1.42 1.24 -11.44
CA SER A 76 -1.17 2.48 -10.70
C SER A 76 0.24 2.50 -10.10
N ALA A 77 0.69 1.40 -9.50
CA ALA A 77 2.06 1.29 -8.99
C ALA A 77 3.10 1.49 -10.09
N SER A 78 2.94 0.85 -11.26
CA SER A 78 3.82 1.09 -12.42
C SER A 78 3.84 2.57 -12.85
N GLY A 79 2.69 3.24 -12.83
CA GLY A 79 2.61 4.66 -13.17
C GLY A 79 3.31 5.56 -12.15
N ILE A 80 3.15 5.28 -10.85
CA ILE A 80 3.82 6.01 -9.77
C ILE A 80 5.34 5.84 -9.87
N GLU A 81 5.81 4.60 -10.05
CA GLU A 81 7.24 4.27 -10.17
C GLU A 81 7.87 4.97 -11.37
N ALA A 82 7.26 4.86 -12.56
CA ALA A 82 7.76 5.53 -13.76
C ALA A 82 7.79 7.07 -13.60
N ALA A 83 6.80 7.66 -12.92
CA ALA A 83 6.77 9.08 -12.66
C ALA A 83 7.83 9.55 -11.64
N LEU A 84 8.16 8.73 -10.64
CA LEU A 84 9.24 9.00 -9.69
C LEU A 84 10.61 8.89 -10.36
N HIS A 85 10.81 7.86 -11.18
CA HIS A 85 12.04 7.68 -11.93
C HIS A 85 12.27 8.85 -12.91
N ALA A 86 11.23 9.30 -13.62
CA ALA A 86 11.31 10.49 -14.48
C ALA A 86 11.64 11.79 -13.72
N GLN A 87 11.35 11.86 -12.41
CA GLN A 87 11.73 12.97 -11.53
C GLN A 87 13.12 12.81 -10.90
N GLY A 88 13.83 11.70 -11.16
CA GLY A 88 15.10 11.38 -10.51
C GLY A 88 14.96 11.03 -9.02
N LYS A 89 13.80 10.51 -8.61
CA LYS A 89 13.49 10.12 -7.21
C LYS A 89 13.49 8.60 -7.08
N ASP A 90 14.68 8.01 -7.05
CA ASP A 90 14.83 6.56 -6.99
C ASP A 90 14.88 6.02 -5.54
N ASP A 91 14.76 6.89 -4.52
CA ASP A 91 14.81 6.55 -3.09
C ASP A 91 13.41 6.29 -2.49
N VAL A 92 12.35 6.55 -3.24
CA VAL A 92 10.95 6.42 -2.79
C VAL A 92 10.44 5.01 -3.07
N THR A 93 9.94 4.32 -2.03
CA THR A 93 9.33 3.00 -2.18
C THR A 93 7.90 3.12 -2.72
N VAL A 94 7.57 2.35 -3.75
CA VAL A 94 6.18 2.22 -4.24
C VAL A 94 5.58 0.91 -3.71
N LEU A 95 4.47 1.01 -2.98
CA LEU A 95 3.73 -0.13 -2.44
C LEU A 95 2.35 -0.22 -3.08
N ALA A 96 2.04 -1.34 -3.72
CA ALA A 96 0.67 -1.76 -4.02
C ALA A 96 0.14 -2.62 -2.87
N TRP A 97 -0.92 -2.14 -2.22
CA TRP A 97 -1.57 -2.80 -1.08
C TRP A 97 -2.97 -3.26 -1.48
N ALA A 98 -3.09 -4.51 -1.93
CA ALA A 98 -4.31 -5.07 -2.50
C ALA A 98 -4.84 -6.24 -1.66
N GLY A 99 -6.16 -6.43 -1.63
CA GLY A 99 -6.76 -7.65 -1.11
C GLY A 99 -6.68 -8.80 -2.10
N ASP A 100 -7.17 -9.96 -1.70
CA ASP A 100 -7.25 -11.18 -2.51
C ASP A 100 -7.99 -10.97 -3.84
N GLY A 101 -9.17 -10.33 -3.83
CA GLY A 101 -9.91 -10.06 -5.07
C GLY A 101 -9.16 -9.15 -6.05
N GLY A 102 -8.38 -8.19 -5.54
CA GLY A 102 -7.54 -7.30 -6.35
C GLY A 102 -6.22 -7.94 -6.82
N SER A 103 -5.92 -9.16 -6.36
CA SER A 103 -4.64 -9.85 -6.63
C SER A 103 -4.82 -11.11 -7.46
N TYR A 104 -5.78 -11.96 -7.07
CA TYR A 104 -6.02 -13.28 -7.66
C TYR A 104 -7.19 -13.32 -8.65
N ASP A 105 -7.98 -12.25 -8.72
CA ASP A 105 -9.16 -12.17 -9.59
C ASP A 105 -9.06 -10.92 -10.49
N ILE A 106 -9.84 -9.88 -10.20
CA ILE A 106 -10.02 -8.75 -11.12
C ILE A 106 -8.74 -7.95 -11.41
N GLY A 107 -7.79 -7.90 -10.48
CA GLY A 107 -6.52 -7.18 -10.64
C GLY A 107 -5.35 -8.02 -11.14
N LEU A 108 -5.54 -9.33 -11.37
CA LEU A 108 -4.47 -10.25 -11.77
C LEU A 108 -3.82 -9.83 -13.09
N GLN A 109 -4.60 -9.34 -14.05
CA GLN A 109 -4.07 -8.89 -15.33
C GLN A 109 -3.12 -7.69 -15.17
N ALA A 110 -3.49 -6.72 -14.32
CA ALA A 110 -2.64 -5.56 -14.05
C ALA A 110 -1.35 -5.98 -13.33
N LEU A 111 -1.45 -6.91 -12.37
CA LEU A 111 -0.30 -7.46 -11.65
C LEU A 111 0.65 -8.18 -12.60
N SER A 112 0.13 -9.11 -13.41
CA SER A 112 0.91 -9.83 -14.41
C SER A 112 1.66 -8.88 -15.34
N GLY A 113 0.97 -7.88 -15.89
CA GLY A 113 1.59 -6.90 -16.77
C GLY A 113 2.67 -6.04 -16.08
N ALA A 114 2.51 -5.69 -14.81
CA ALA A 114 3.52 -4.93 -14.06
C ALA A 114 4.78 -5.76 -13.77
N VAL A 115 4.61 -7.04 -13.44
CA VAL A 115 5.72 -7.97 -13.23
C VAL A 115 6.47 -8.25 -14.53
N GLU A 116 5.76 -8.48 -15.65
CA GLU A 116 6.38 -8.69 -16.97
C GLU A 116 7.24 -7.48 -17.40
N ARG A 117 6.83 -6.25 -17.06
CA ARG A 117 7.61 -5.05 -17.32
C ARG A 117 8.81 -4.86 -16.39
N GLY A 118 8.94 -5.66 -15.33
CA GLY A 118 9.96 -5.48 -14.30
C GLY A 118 9.80 -4.17 -13.53
N THR A 119 8.56 -3.71 -13.30
CA THR A 119 8.31 -2.52 -12.46
C THR A 119 9.01 -2.69 -11.10
N ASN A 120 9.64 -1.64 -10.58
CA ASN A 120 10.30 -1.63 -9.28
C ASN A 120 9.35 -1.21 -8.15
N PHE A 121 8.61 -2.16 -7.60
CA PHE A 121 7.59 -1.92 -6.59
C PHE A 121 7.45 -3.13 -5.66
N ILE A 122 6.85 -2.90 -4.50
CA ILE A 122 6.40 -3.96 -3.61
C ILE A 122 4.91 -4.17 -3.86
N TYR A 123 4.51 -5.40 -4.09
CA TYR A 123 3.09 -5.79 -4.15
C TYR A 123 2.77 -6.70 -2.98
N ILE A 124 1.76 -6.34 -2.18
CA ILE A 124 1.26 -7.15 -1.08
C ILE A 124 -0.21 -7.47 -1.33
N CYS A 125 -0.50 -8.77 -1.35
CA CYS A 125 -1.85 -9.28 -1.12
C CYS A 125 -2.03 -9.51 0.37
N TYR A 126 -2.99 -8.84 1.00
CA TYR A 126 -3.29 -8.97 2.44
C TYR A 126 -4.56 -9.77 2.72
#